data_AF-A0A1B8VXP6-F1
#
_entry.id   AF-A0A1B8VXP6-F1
#
_cell.length_a   1.000
_cell.length_b   1.000
_cell.length_c   1.000
_cell.angle_alpha   90.00
_cell.angle_beta   90.00
_cell.angle_gamma   90.00
#
_symmetry.space_group_name_H-M   'P 1'
#
loop_
_entity.id
_entity.type
_entity.pdbx_description
1 polymer ?
#
loop_
_entity_poly.entity_id
_entity_poly.type
_entity_poly.pdbx_seq_one_letter_code
_entity_poly.pdbx_strand_id
1 'polypeptide(L)'
;MIVDLARMPHLLIAGATGSGKSVCINTIINSLLLTRSPNQLRLLLIDPKQVEFTIYRGLPHLLVPPVSDMRKAMLAFTKVIVEMEQRYEKFAEAGVRNLKAYNSKRPQEKLPFIVVIIDEYADLMLVVGEEVEDGVQRITQKARAAGIHLILGTQRPSVDVVTGIIKANLPSRVTFQLQSAVDYRTVLDRGAPPLLGFGDGVCISLQRFQSAATSVDDNEATALIEELKTYWSNEPGDKSEWSIKDDGQLEESFDDDIADSDPPWGTSEESDKADRMDERPTEEGTKPNRQHLSEYEQVLEIVKAHGGFSIEVVQRELRISYATATRRNDAEGGNYRSL
;
A
#
# COMPACT_ATOMS: atom_id res chain seq x y z
N MET A 1 -0.98 -13.51 24.75
CA MET A 1 -2.30 -12.85 24.93
C MET A 1 -3.11 -13.13 23.69
N ILE A 2 -4.35 -13.59 23.82
CA ILE A 2 -5.27 -13.76 22.69
C ILE A 2 -6.25 -12.58 22.73
N VAL A 3 -6.42 -11.90 21.59
CA VAL A 3 -7.27 -10.72 21.46
C VAL A 3 -8.32 -10.97 20.38
N ASP A 4 -9.55 -10.52 20.63
CA ASP A 4 -10.64 -10.57 19.66
C ASP A 4 -10.73 -9.23 18.92
N LEU A 5 -10.39 -9.24 17.62
CA LEU A 5 -10.47 -8.06 16.76
C LEU A 5 -11.91 -7.50 16.66
N ALA A 6 -12.95 -8.33 16.82
CA ALA A 6 -14.33 -7.85 16.84
C ALA A 6 -14.66 -7.01 18.09
N ARG A 7 -13.88 -7.17 19.18
CA ARG A 7 -13.98 -6.34 20.39
C ARG A 7 -13.13 -5.08 20.30
N MET A 8 -12.07 -5.09 19.50
CA MET A 8 -11.19 -3.96 19.19
C MET A 8 -11.34 -3.62 17.70
N PRO A 9 -12.46 -2.98 17.29
CA PRO A 9 -12.92 -3.04 15.91
C PRO A 9 -11.91 -2.52 14.90
N HIS A 10 -11.08 -1.57 15.30
CA HIS A 10 -10.01 -1.01 14.49
C HIS A 10 -8.74 -0.86 15.35
N LEU A 11 -7.58 -1.06 14.73
CA LEU A 11 -6.26 -1.11 15.36
C LEU A 11 -5.26 -0.26 14.58
N LEU A 12 -4.53 0.60 15.29
CA LEU A 12 -3.35 1.29 14.78
C LEU A 12 -2.08 0.63 15.35
N ILE A 13 -1.15 0.25 14.48
CA ILE A 13 0.14 -0.35 14.82
C ILE A 13 1.26 0.55 14.30
N ALA A 14 2.07 1.09 15.20
CA ALA A 14 3.24 1.89 14.81
C ALA A 14 4.55 1.22 15.24
N GLY A 15 5.60 1.34 14.44
CA GLY A 15 6.91 0.77 14.77
C GLY A 15 7.97 1.19 13.77
N ALA A 16 9.19 1.50 14.23
CA ALA A 16 10.32 1.76 13.33
C ALA A 16 10.70 0.48 12.56
N THR A 17 11.48 0.61 11.49
CA THR A 17 12.03 -0.53 10.75
C THR A 17 12.80 -1.47 11.70
N GLY A 18 12.60 -2.79 11.57
CA GLY A 18 13.23 -3.80 12.44
C GLY A 18 12.63 -3.91 13.86
N SER A 19 11.64 -3.09 14.22
CA SER A 19 11.05 -3.11 15.57
C SER A 19 10.12 -4.31 15.83
N GLY A 20 9.68 -5.00 14.78
CA GLY A 20 8.74 -6.14 14.86
C GLY A 20 7.29 -5.85 14.43
N LYS A 21 7.01 -4.64 13.89
CA LYS A 21 5.68 -4.29 13.33
C LYS A 21 5.18 -5.33 12.31
N SER A 22 5.96 -5.59 11.27
CA SER A 22 5.54 -6.47 10.18
C SER A 22 5.34 -7.91 10.66
N VAL A 23 6.22 -8.40 11.53
CA VAL A 23 6.10 -9.72 12.18
C VAL A 23 4.78 -9.84 12.94
N CYS A 24 4.38 -8.79 13.67
CA CYS A 24 3.11 -8.75 14.38
C CYS A 24 1.90 -8.78 13.43
N ILE A 25 1.93 -7.97 12.36
CA ILE A 25 0.87 -7.95 11.34
C ILE A 25 0.72 -9.34 10.70
N ASN A 26 1.84 -9.96 10.29
CA ASN A 26 1.85 -11.31 9.74
C ASN A 26 1.31 -12.35 10.73
N THR A 27 1.65 -12.21 12.01
CA THR A 27 1.12 -13.09 13.07
C THR A 27 -0.40 -12.93 13.24
N ILE A 28 -0.93 -11.71 13.12
CA ILE A 28 -2.38 -11.46 13.13
C ILE A 28 -3.04 -12.13 11.92
N ILE A 29 -2.49 -11.96 10.71
CA ILE A 29 -3.00 -12.58 9.49
C ILE A 29 -3.00 -14.09 9.62
N ASN A 30 -1.87 -14.70 10.01
CA ASN A 30 -1.76 -16.14 10.20
C ASN A 30 -2.74 -16.66 11.25
N SER A 31 -2.89 -15.97 12.37
CA SER A 31 -3.88 -16.36 13.40
C SER A 31 -5.31 -16.35 12.86
N LEU A 32 -5.64 -15.43 11.95
CA LEU A 32 -6.94 -15.38 11.30
C LEU A 32 -7.11 -16.52 10.29
N LEU A 33 -6.11 -16.75 9.44
CA LEU A 33 -6.12 -17.81 8.42
C LEU A 33 -6.14 -19.22 9.02
N LEU A 34 -5.53 -19.42 10.19
CA LEU A 34 -5.55 -20.71 10.89
C LEU A 34 -6.90 -21.02 11.55
N THR A 35 -7.78 -20.02 11.71
CA THR A 35 -9.00 -20.18 12.52
C THR A 35 -10.30 -19.87 11.77
N ARG A 36 -10.22 -19.29 10.57
CA ARG A 36 -11.38 -18.82 9.79
C ARG A 36 -11.28 -19.27 8.34
N SER A 37 -12.37 -19.82 7.83
CA SER A 37 -12.49 -20.13 6.40
C SER A 37 -12.81 -18.89 5.55
N PRO A 38 -12.61 -18.93 4.22
CA PRO A 38 -12.93 -17.82 3.32
C PRO A 38 -14.39 -17.34 3.38
N ASN A 39 -15.32 -18.22 3.77
CA ASN A 39 -16.74 -17.87 3.91
C ASN A 39 -17.05 -17.20 5.25
N GLN A 40 -16.14 -17.26 6.20
CA GLN A 40 -16.24 -16.58 7.49
C GLN A 40 -15.44 -15.28 7.51
N LEU A 41 -14.37 -15.19 6.73
CA LEU A 41 -13.41 -14.09 6.73
C LEU A 41 -12.94 -13.78 5.32
N ARG A 42 -12.95 -12.49 4.99
CA ARG A 42 -12.30 -11.94 3.81
C ARG A 42 -11.30 -10.86 4.18
N LEU A 43 -10.25 -10.75 3.37
CA LEU A 43 -9.10 -9.86 3.61
C LEU A 43 -8.89 -8.91 2.43
N LEU A 44 -8.70 -7.63 2.74
CA LEU A 44 -8.14 -6.65 1.81
C LEU A 44 -6.76 -6.27 2.32
N LEU A 45 -5.72 -6.59 1.56
CA LEU A 45 -4.34 -6.32 1.91
C LEU A 45 -3.80 -5.21 1.01
N ILE A 46 -3.36 -4.10 1.60
CA ILE A 46 -2.74 -2.97 0.89
C ILE A 46 -1.27 -2.88 1.30
N ASP A 47 -0.40 -3.07 0.31
CA ASP A 47 1.06 -3.09 0.45
C ASP A 47 1.72 -2.17 -0.57
N PRO A 48 1.85 -0.87 -0.25
CA PRO A 48 2.49 0.12 -1.12
C PRO A 48 3.90 -0.25 -1.59
N LYS A 49 4.60 -1.10 -0.83
CA LYS A 49 6.02 -1.42 -1.03
C LYS A 49 6.25 -2.80 -1.64
N GLN A 50 5.21 -3.63 -1.76
CA GLN A 50 5.26 -5.00 -2.28
C GLN A 50 6.23 -5.93 -1.53
N VAL A 51 6.50 -5.64 -0.25
CA VAL A 51 7.47 -6.41 0.56
C VAL A 51 6.76 -7.39 1.47
N GLU A 52 5.62 -7.02 2.04
CA GLU A 52 5.07 -7.70 3.21
C GLU A 52 3.93 -8.66 2.83
N PHE A 53 3.08 -8.29 1.88
CA PHE A 53 1.85 -9.03 1.60
C PHE A 53 1.88 -9.86 0.33
N THR A 54 2.91 -9.74 -0.51
CA THR A 54 3.06 -10.48 -1.76
C THR A 54 2.96 -12.00 -1.56
N ILE A 55 3.50 -12.51 -0.45
CA ILE A 55 3.45 -13.93 -0.06
C ILE A 55 2.02 -14.47 0.09
N TYR A 56 1.02 -13.63 0.39
CA TYR A 56 -0.37 -14.05 0.57
C TYR A 56 -1.15 -14.17 -0.75
N ARG A 57 -0.57 -13.75 -1.89
CA ARG A 57 -1.22 -13.83 -3.21
C ARG A 57 -1.71 -15.25 -3.50
N GLY A 58 -2.95 -15.37 -3.97
CA GLY A 58 -3.60 -16.65 -4.28
C GLY A 58 -4.40 -17.25 -3.12
N LEU A 59 -4.39 -16.65 -1.93
CA LEU A 59 -5.28 -17.09 -0.86
C LEU A 59 -6.76 -16.82 -1.21
N PRO A 60 -7.67 -17.79 -1.03
CA PRO A 60 -9.09 -17.62 -1.32
C PRO A 60 -9.79 -16.63 -0.37
N HIS A 61 -9.17 -16.27 0.75
CA HIS A 61 -9.67 -15.22 1.65
C HIS A 61 -9.55 -13.81 1.07
N LEU A 62 -8.66 -13.60 0.10
CA LEU A 62 -8.41 -12.28 -0.46
C LEU A 62 -9.61 -11.79 -1.27
N LEU A 63 -9.92 -10.50 -1.13
CA LEU A 63 -10.93 -9.82 -1.94
C LEU A 63 -10.42 -9.49 -3.34
N VAL A 64 -9.15 -9.10 -3.38
CA VAL A 64 -8.36 -8.84 -4.57
C VAL A 64 -6.92 -9.23 -4.23
N PRO A 65 -6.05 -9.49 -5.23
CA PRO A 65 -4.62 -9.62 -4.98
C PRO A 65 -4.08 -8.45 -4.14
N PRO A 66 -3.02 -8.65 -3.33
CA PRO A 66 -2.45 -7.57 -2.52
C PRO A 66 -2.20 -6.31 -3.36
N VAL A 67 -2.78 -5.20 -2.93
CA VAL A 67 -2.85 -3.97 -3.73
C VAL A 67 -1.65 -3.10 -3.44
N SER A 68 -0.84 -2.81 -4.47
CA SER A 68 0.36 -1.98 -4.36
C SER A 68 0.19 -0.57 -4.92
N ASP A 69 -0.67 -0.38 -5.91
CA ASP A 69 -0.98 0.95 -6.44
C ASP A 69 -1.91 1.73 -5.52
N MET A 70 -1.61 3.01 -5.28
CA MET A 70 -2.33 3.84 -4.31
C MET A 70 -3.75 4.16 -4.77
N ARG A 71 -3.97 4.34 -6.08
CA ARG A 71 -5.30 4.66 -6.62
C ARG A 71 -6.19 3.42 -6.59
N LYS A 72 -5.64 2.26 -6.98
CA LYS A 72 -6.31 0.95 -6.84
C LYS A 72 -6.65 0.66 -5.38
N ALA A 73 -5.75 1.00 -4.45
CA ALA A 73 -6.01 0.86 -3.02
C ALA A 73 -7.20 1.71 -2.56
N MET A 74 -7.30 2.96 -3.01
CA MET A 74 -8.45 3.83 -2.70
C MET A 74 -9.76 3.33 -3.30
N LEU A 75 -9.73 2.80 -4.52
CA LEU A 75 -10.92 2.21 -5.14
C LEU A 75 -11.40 0.99 -4.33
N ALA A 76 -10.48 0.07 -3.98
CA ALA A 76 -10.80 -1.09 -3.14
C ALA A 76 -11.32 -0.68 -1.76
N PHE A 77 -10.73 0.36 -1.16
CA PHE A 77 -11.16 0.91 0.13
C PHE A 77 -12.58 1.51 0.06
N THR A 78 -12.87 2.28 -0.99
CA THR A 78 -14.21 2.84 -1.26
C THR A 78 -15.26 1.74 -1.43
N LYS A 79 -14.89 0.66 -2.11
CA LYS A 79 -15.74 -0.51 -2.30
C LYS A 79 -16.08 -1.23 -0.98
N VAL A 80 -15.15 -1.27 -0.02
CA VAL A 80 -15.43 -1.74 1.34
C VAL A 80 -16.46 -0.83 2.06
N ILE A 81 -16.40 0.49 1.84
CA ILE A 81 -17.39 1.43 2.40
C ILE A 81 -18.77 1.18 1.77
N VAL A 82 -18.85 0.96 0.45
CA VAL A 82 -20.11 0.64 -0.22
C VAL A 82 -20.71 -0.67 0.32
N GLU A 83 -19.89 -1.72 0.47
CA GLU A 83 -20.32 -2.97 1.08
C GLU A 83 -20.84 -2.75 2.51
N MET A 84 -20.18 -1.90 3.31
CA MET A 84 -20.65 -1.56 4.66
C MET A 84 -22.10 -1.04 4.64
N GLU A 85 -22.41 -0.10 3.75
CA GLU A 85 -23.76 0.48 3.64
C GLU A 85 -24.77 -0.56 3.12
N GLN A 86 -24.40 -1.38 2.13
CA GLN A 86 -25.25 -2.50 1.65
C GLN A 86 -25.57 -3.51 2.76
N ARG A 87 -24.63 -3.78 3.68
CA ARG A 87 -24.90 -4.63 4.85
C ARG A 87 -25.95 -4.01 5.76
N TYR A 88 -25.92 -2.70 5.96
CA TYR A 88 -26.91 -2.02 6.78
C TYR A 88 -28.31 -2.07 6.17
N GLU A 89 -28.44 -1.99 4.85
CA GLU A 89 -29.71 -2.21 4.14
C GLU A 89 -30.23 -3.64 4.41
N LYS A 90 -29.40 -4.66 4.20
CA LYS A 90 -29.74 -6.06 4.51
C LYS A 90 -30.12 -6.27 5.98
N PHE A 91 -29.44 -5.58 6.89
CA PHE A 91 -29.76 -5.66 8.32
C PHE A 91 -31.12 -5.04 8.62
N ALA A 92 -31.43 -3.89 8.02
CA ALA A 92 -32.72 -3.22 8.17
C ALA A 92 -33.87 -4.09 7.62
N GLU A 93 -33.73 -4.65 6.43
CA GLU A 93 -34.70 -5.57 5.82
C GLU A 93 -34.91 -6.83 6.67
N ALA A 94 -33.82 -7.38 7.22
CA ALA A 94 -33.89 -8.53 8.12
C ALA A 94 -34.32 -8.15 9.55
N GLY A 95 -34.49 -6.86 9.89
CA GLY A 95 -34.85 -6.40 11.22
C GLY A 95 -33.82 -6.75 12.31
N VAL A 96 -32.53 -6.72 11.96
CA VAL A 96 -31.40 -7.01 12.87
C VAL A 96 -30.44 -5.82 12.93
N ARG A 97 -29.53 -5.81 13.90
CA ARG A 97 -28.63 -4.67 14.16
C ARG A 97 -27.16 -4.90 13.82
N ASN A 98 -26.75 -6.15 13.55
CA ASN A 98 -25.36 -6.49 13.34
C ASN A 98 -25.19 -7.79 12.55
N LEU A 99 -23.96 -8.00 12.05
CA LEU A 99 -23.57 -9.15 11.24
C LEU A 99 -23.89 -10.50 11.91
N LYS A 100 -23.60 -10.65 13.20
CA LYS A 100 -23.82 -11.91 13.92
C LYS A 100 -25.32 -12.26 13.97
N ALA A 101 -26.16 -11.28 14.28
CA ALA A 101 -27.61 -11.44 14.29
C ALA A 101 -28.15 -11.72 12.88
N TYR A 102 -27.62 -11.04 11.85
CA TYR A 102 -27.95 -11.30 10.46
C TYR A 102 -27.62 -12.74 10.05
N ASN A 103 -26.38 -13.18 10.24
CA ASN A 103 -25.94 -14.54 9.89
C ASN A 103 -26.69 -15.65 10.65
N SER A 104 -27.15 -15.35 11.87
CA SER A 104 -27.97 -16.28 12.66
C SER A 104 -29.40 -16.38 12.10
N LYS A 105 -29.96 -15.26 11.63
CA LYS A 105 -31.32 -15.18 11.08
C LYS A 105 -31.40 -15.64 9.63
N ARG A 106 -30.33 -15.44 8.85
CA ARG A 106 -30.18 -15.77 7.43
C ARG A 106 -29.02 -16.76 7.21
N PRO A 107 -29.14 -18.01 7.66
CA PRO A 107 -28.04 -18.99 7.60
C PRO A 107 -27.64 -19.40 6.17
N GLN A 108 -28.53 -19.18 5.18
CA GLN A 108 -28.29 -19.46 3.76
C GLN A 108 -27.65 -18.27 3.00
N GLU A 109 -27.60 -17.09 3.62
CA GLU A 109 -27.08 -15.86 3.00
C GLU A 109 -26.03 -15.23 3.93
N LYS A 110 -25.15 -16.05 4.52
CA LYS A 110 -24.17 -15.57 5.49
C LYS A 110 -23.18 -14.61 4.84
N LEU A 111 -22.88 -13.53 5.56
CA LEU A 111 -21.91 -12.55 5.17
C LEU A 111 -20.61 -12.76 5.97
N PRO A 112 -19.42 -12.73 5.34
CA PRO A 112 -18.15 -12.90 6.03
C PRO A 112 -17.78 -11.64 6.81
N PHE A 113 -16.92 -11.77 7.82
CA PHE A 113 -16.18 -10.62 8.34
C PHE A 113 -15.21 -10.12 7.27
N ILE A 114 -14.98 -8.81 7.21
CA ILE A 114 -13.94 -8.22 6.36
C ILE A 114 -12.89 -7.59 7.26
N VAL A 115 -11.62 -7.88 7.01
CA VAL A 115 -10.49 -7.20 7.65
C VAL A 115 -9.67 -6.52 6.57
N VAL A 116 -9.60 -5.20 6.65
CA VAL A 116 -8.74 -4.37 5.81
C VAL A 116 -7.44 -4.13 6.56
N ILE A 117 -6.31 -4.45 5.93
CA ILE A 117 -4.97 -4.31 6.51
C ILE A 117 -4.12 -3.48 5.56
N ILE A 118 -3.57 -2.39 6.08
CA ILE A 118 -2.68 -1.50 5.33
C ILE A 118 -1.33 -1.52 6.03
N ASP A 119 -0.26 -1.99 5.37
CA ASP A 119 1.04 -2.13 6.04
C ASP A 119 1.67 -0.76 6.39
N GLU A 120 1.62 0.18 5.44
CA GLU A 120 2.12 1.54 5.59
C GLU A 120 1.07 2.53 5.08
N TYR A 121 0.11 2.90 5.95
CA TYR A 121 -0.95 3.82 5.55
C TYR A 121 -0.44 5.26 5.36
N ALA A 122 0.76 5.59 5.87
CA ALA A 122 1.38 6.89 5.64
C ALA A 122 1.61 7.16 4.15
N ASP A 123 1.90 6.12 3.37
CA ASP A 123 2.13 6.26 1.93
C ASP A 123 0.82 6.66 1.21
N LEU A 124 -0.33 6.16 1.67
CA LEU A 124 -1.64 6.61 1.19
C LEU A 124 -1.92 8.06 1.62
N MET A 125 -1.60 8.41 2.88
CA MET A 125 -1.81 9.78 3.39
C MET A 125 -1.04 10.83 2.62
N LEU A 126 0.16 10.50 2.13
CA LEU A 126 0.99 11.42 1.36
C LEU A 126 0.49 11.68 -0.06
N VAL A 127 -0.30 10.76 -0.62
CA VAL A 127 -0.78 10.86 -2.02
C VAL A 127 -2.23 11.36 -2.08
N VAL A 128 -3.08 10.89 -1.16
CA VAL A 128 -4.56 11.07 -1.18
C VAL A 128 -5.13 11.28 0.23
N GLY A 129 -4.40 11.99 1.10
CA GLY A 129 -4.66 12.03 2.54
C GLY A 129 -6.09 12.42 2.98
N GLU A 130 -6.69 13.44 2.36
CA GLU A 130 -8.05 13.88 2.72
C GLU A 130 -9.09 12.76 2.47
N GLU A 131 -9.01 12.10 1.31
CA GLU A 131 -9.92 11.00 0.96
C GLU A 131 -9.72 9.78 1.85
N VAL A 132 -8.47 9.48 2.23
CA VAL A 132 -8.13 8.38 3.14
C VAL A 132 -8.69 8.66 4.53
N GLU A 133 -8.50 9.87 5.06
CA GLU A 133 -8.96 10.26 6.39
C GLU A 133 -10.49 10.21 6.49
N ASP A 134 -11.19 10.74 5.48
CA ASP A 134 -12.65 10.67 5.35
C ASP A 134 -13.14 9.21 5.30
N GLY A 135 -12.49 8.37 4.49
CA GLY A 135 -12.85 6.97 4.38
C GLY A 135 -12.60 6.20 5.68
N VAL A 136 -11.47 6.44 6.35
CA VAL A 136 -11.16 5.85 7.67
C VAL A 136 -12.22 6.27 8.69
N GLN A 137 -12.61 7.55 8.72
CA GLN A 137 -13.65 8.04 9.62
C GLN A 137 -15.00 7.35 9.35
N ARG A 138 -15.41 7.19 8.10
CA ARG A 138 -16.66 6.50 7.73
C ARG A 138 -16.67 5.04 8.19
N ILE A 139 -15.58 4.31 7.94
CA ILE A 139 -15.45 2.92 8.38
C ILE A 139 -15.47 2.87 9.90
N THR A 140 -14.57 3.56 10.58
CA THR A 140 -14.38 3.42 12.03
C THR A 140 -15.62 3.75 12.86
N GLN A 141 -16.48 4.66 12.39
CA GLN A 141 -17.71 5.03 13.08
C GLN A 141 -18.85 4.00 12.94
N LYS A 142 -18.91 3.26 11.82
CA LYS A 142 -20.06 2.40 11.49
C LYS A 142 -19.71 0.92 11.29
N ALA A 143 -18.48 0.59 10.94
CA ALA A 143 -18.09 -0.72 10.44
C ALA A 143 -18.20 -1.85 11.48
N ARG A 144 -18.09 -1.55 12.78
CA ARG A 144 -18.12 -2.56 13.85
C ARG A 144 -19.35 -3.47 13.76
N ALA A 145 -20.54 -2.91 13.57
CA ALA A 145 -21.77 -3.72 13.50
C ALA A 145 -21.91 -4.43 12.15
N ALA A 146 -21.36 -3.85 11.08
CA ALA A 146 -21.25 -4.47 9.75
C ALA A 146 -20.24 -5.62 9.71
N GLY A 147 -19.40 -5.78 10.75
CA GLY A 147 -18.35 -6.80 10.82
C GLY A 147 -17.19 -6.52 9.87
N ILE A 148 -16.87 -5.23 9.71
CA ILE A 148 -15.72 -4.75 8.94
C ILE A 148 -14.73 -4.16 9.95
N HIS A 149 -13.46 -4.56 9.82
CA HIS A 149 -12.39 -4.21 10.74
C HIS A 149 -11.21 -3.61 9.97
N LEU A 150 -10.49 -2.69 10.61
CA LEU A 150 -9.39 -1.95 9.98
C LEU A 150 -8.13 -2.08 10.83
N ILE A 151 -7.02 -2.49 10.21
CA ILE A 151 -5.70 -2.51 10.82
C ILE A 151 -4.80 -1.59 9.99
N LEU A 152 -4.34 -0.51 10.62
CA LEU A 152 -3.44 0.45 10.01
C LEU A 152 -2.04 0.28 10.59
N GLY A 153 -1.08 -0.07 9.76
CA GLY A 153 0.34 -0.09 10.08
C GLY A 153 1.03 1.20 9.64
N THR A 154 1.97 1.69 10.43
CA THR A 154 2.88 2.76 9.98
C THR A 154 4.26 2.70 10.62
N GLN A 155 5.28 3.07 9.85
CA GLN A 155 6.63 3.34 10.34
C GLN A 155 6.90 4.83 10.54
N ARG A 156 5.94 5.70 10.17
CA ARG A 156 6.04 7.16 10.21
C ARG A 156 5.07 7.74 11.25
N PRO A 157 5.38 7.66 12.56
CA PRO A 157 4.51 8.14 13.64
C PRO A 157 4.54 9.68 13.80
N SER A 158 4.34 10.42 12.70
CA SER A 158 4.25 11.89 12.70
C SER A 158 2.82 12.37 12.93
N VAL A 159 2.66 13.63 13.34
CA VAL A 159 1.35 14.26 13.57
C VAL A 159 0.53 14.39 12.28
N ASP A 160 1.20 14.49 11.13
CA ASP A 160 0.57 14.60 9.81
C ASP A 160 0.01 13.25 9.33
N VAL A 161 0.57 12.14 9.82
CA VAL A 161 0.10 10.78 9.50
C VAL A 161 -0.89 10.29 10.54
N VAL A 162 -0.57 10.47 11.82
CA VAL A 162 -1.39 10.05 12.97
C VAL A 162 -2.15 11.28 13.49
N THR A 163 -3.07 11.77 12.66
CA THR A 163 -3.86 12.97 12.94
C THR A 163 -4.78 12.79 14.14
N GLY A 164 -5.38 13.90 14.61
CA GLY A 164 -6.40 13.86 15.65
C GLY A 164 -7.63 13.03 15.27
N ILE A 165 -8.06 13.05 14.01
CA ILE A 165 -9.23 12.30 13.52
C ILE A 165 -8.91 10.81 13.51
N ILE A 166 -7.73 10.42 13.02
CA ILE A 166 -7.27 9.02 13.05
C ILE A 166 -7.26 8.51 14.49
N LYS A 167 -6.69 9.27 15.43
CA LYS A 167 -6.68 8.90 16.84
C LYS A 167 -8.07 8.78 17.45
N ALA A 168 -8.96 9.73 17.19
CA ALA A 168 -10.31 9.72 17.74
C ALA A 168 -11.10 8.47 17.31
N ASN A 169 -10.79 7.92 16.13
CA ASN A 169 -11.50 6.82 15.51
C ASN A 169 -10.84 5.44 15.73
N LEU A 170 -9.54 5.41 16.07
CA LEU A 170 -8.77 4.20 16.36
C LEU A 170 -8.32 4.19 17.83
N PRO A 171 -9.19 3.78 18.78
CA PRO A 171 -8.85 3.78 20.19
C PRO A 171 -7.90 2.64 20.58
N SER A 172 -7.87 1.55 19.81
CA SER A 172 -6.94 0.45 20.02
C SER A 172 -5.63 0.79 19.31
N ARG A 173 -4.55 0.96 20.08
CA ARG A 173 -3.24 1.31 19.53
C ARG A 173 -2.15 0.49 20.17
N VAL A 174 -1.20 0.10 19.34
CA VAL A 174 -0.02 -0.67 19.71
C VAL A 174 1.19 -0.01 19.10
N THR A 175 2.26 0.12 19.88
CA THR A 175 3.56 0.60 19.40
C THR A 175 4.63 -0.43 19.66
N PHE A 176 5.46 -0.68 18.66
CA PHE A 176 6.77 -1.29 18.81
C PHE A 176 7.82 -0.20 19.09
N GLN A 177 9.09 -0.56 19.09
CA GLN A 177 10.18 0.41 19.25
C GLN A 177 10.05 1.56 18.23
N LEU A 178 10.03 2.80 18.73
CA LEU A 178 10.03 4.04 17.94
C LEU A 178 11.32 4.82 18.19
N GLN A 179 11.64 5.77 17.31
CA GLN A 179 12.92 6.49 17.34
C GLN A 179 13.01 7.48 18.51
N SER A 180 11.89 8.10 18.89
CA SER A 180 11.88 9.15 19.90
C SER A 180 10.70 9.07 20.87
N ALA A 181 10.84 9.70 22.03
CA ALA A 181 9.74 9.88 22.99
C ALA A 181 8.58 10.71 22.43
N VAL A 182 8.84 11.56 21.43
CA VAL A 182 7.81 12.36 20.74
C VAL A 182 6.92 11.44 19.91
N ASP A 183 7.51 10.50 19.19
CA ASP A 183 6.78 9.53 18.36
C ASP A 183 5.80 8.68 19.18
N TYR A 184 6.23 8.24 20.37
CA TYR A 184 5.34 7.53 21.30
C TYR A 184 4.15 8.40 21.72
N ARG A 185 4.38 9.69 22.01
CA ARG A 185 3.29 10.62 22.34
C ARG A 185 2.36 10.86 21.17
N THR A 186 2.88 10.89 19.95
CA THR A 186 2.05 11.02 18.75
C THR A 186 1.03 9.88 18.68
N VAL A 187 1.45 8.64 18.92
CA VAL A 187 0.58 7.46 18.77
C VAL A 187 -0.25 7.16 20.03
N LEU A 188 0.37 7.14 21.20
CA LEU A 188 -0.26 6.70 22.46
C LEU A 188 -0.85 7.85 23.29
N ASP A 189 -0.70 9.11 22.84
CA ASP A 189 -1.00 10.33 23.61
C ASP A 189 -0.20 10.44 24.92
N ARG A 190 0.83 9.59 25.10
CA ARG A 190 1.72 9.53 26.27
C ARG A 190 3.06 8.89 25.89
N GLY A 191 4.04 8.99 26.79
CA GLY A 191 5.31 8.25 26.61
C GLY A 191 5.13 6.75 26.83
N ALA A 192 6.10 5.97 26.35
CA ALA A 192 6.19 4.53 26.57
C ALA A 192 7.45 4.16 27.36
N PRO A 193 7.48 2.99 28.03
CA PRO A 193 8.72 2.42 28.52
C PRO A 193 9.70 2.16 27.38
N PRO A 194 11.02 2.11 27.64
CA PRO A 194 12.01 1.76 26.63
C PRO A 194 11.75 0.34 26.12
N LEU A 195 11.48 0.23 24.82
CA LEU A 195 11.28 -1.05 24.13
C LEU A 195 12.60 -1.53 23.54
N LEU A 196 12.76 -2.86 23.51
CA LEU A 196 13.98 -3.55 23.09
C LEU A 196 14.06 -3.76 21.57
N GLY A 197 12.96 -3.55 20.84
CA GLY A 197 12.84 -3.93 19.43
C GLY A 197 12.48 -5.41 19.27
N PHE A 198 12.63 -5.94 18.06
CA PHE A 198 12.44 -7.37 17.75
C PHE A 198 11.13 -7.97 18.28
N GLY A 199 10.02 -7.24 18.13
CA GLY A 199 8.70 -7.69 18.56
C GLY A 199 8.32 -7.28 19.98
N ASP A 200 9.18 -6.59 20.73
CA ASP A 200 8.82 -6.00 22.00
C ASP A 200 7.93 -4.75 21.78
N GLY A 201 6.68 -4.85 22.22
CA GLY A 201 5.63 -3.88 21.96
C GLY A 201 4.85 -3.51 23.21
N VAL A 202 4.08 -2.43 23.12
CA VAL A 202 3.22 -1.94 24.19
C VAL A 202 1.87 -1.48 23.63
N CYS A 203 0.79 -1.83 24.32
CA CYS A 203 -0.55 -1.36 24.02
C CYS A 203 -0.80 0.03 24.62
N ILE A 204 -1.85 0.72 24.19
CA ILE A 204 -2.27 2.03 24.75
C ILE A 204 -2.51 2.01 26.27
N SER A 205 -2.85 0.86 26.85
CA SER A 205 -2.96 0.64 28.30
C SER A 205 -1.61 0.54 29.02
N LEU A 206 -0.50 0.72 28.32
CA LEU A 206 0.87 0.47 28.76
C LEU A 206 1.18 -0.99 29.12
N GLN A 207 0.31 -1.91 28.71
CA GLN A 207 0.58 -3.34 28.80
C GLN A 207 1.62 -3.72 27.75
N ARG A 208 2.82 -4.09 28.21
CA ARG A 208 3.91 -4.58 27.38
C ARG A 208 3.66 -6.03 26.97
N PHE A 209 4.07 -6.39 25.76
CA PHE A 209 3.98 -7.75 25.24
C PHE A 209 5.13 -8.03 24.26
N GLN A 210 5.41 -9.30 24.05
CA GLN A 210 6.31 -9.76 23.00
C GLN A 210 5.45 -10.34 21.86
N SER A 211 5.63 -9.83 20.65
CA SER A 211 5.03 -10.41 19.46
C SER A 211 5.58 -11.81 19.26
N ALA A 212 4.70 -12.78 19.00
CA ALA A 212 5.13 -14.06 18.50
C ALA A 212 5.69 -13.86 17.08
N ALA A 213 6.75 -14.58 16.75
CA ALA A 213 7.17 -14.80 15.37
C ALA A 213 6.60 -16.14 14.94
N THR A 214 6.04 -16.22 13.72
CA THR A 214 5.52 -17.48 13.19
C THR A 214 6.66 -18.44 12.87
N SER A 215 7.75 -17.91 12.31
CA SER A 215 9.06 -18.55 12.27
C SER A 215 10.15 -17.48 12.36
N VAL A 216 11.36 -17.91 12.73
CA VAL A 216 12.61 -17.13 12.61
C VAL A 216 13.27 -17.30 11.23
N ASP A 217 12.80 -18.26 10.43
CA ASP A 217 13.22 -18.52 9.06
C ASP A 217 12.11 -18.10 8.09
N ASP A 218 12.43 -17.18 7.17
CA ASP A 218 11.51 -16.70 6.15
C ASP A 218 11.02 -17.83 5.24
N ASN A 219 11.82 -18.89 5.06
CA ASN A 219 11.43 -20.07 4.27
C ASN A 219 10.31 -20.85 4.95
N GLU A 220 10.37 -21.03 6.28
CA GLU A 220 9.31 -21.72 7.03
C GLU A 220 8.03 -20.89 7.04
N ALA A 221 8.14 -19.57 7.17
CA ALA A 221 6.98 -18.67 7.08
C ALA A 221 6.30 -18.77 5.71
N THR A 222 7.09 -18.80 4.64
CA THR A 222 6.60 -18.97 3.27
C THR A 222 5.96 -20.35 3.07
N ALA A 223 6.61 -21.41 3.56
CA ALA A 223 6.10 -22.78 3.47
C ALA A 223 4.74 -22.92 4.16
N LEU A 224 4.57 -22.36 5.37
CA LEU A 224 3.29 -22.36 6.07
C LEU A 224 2.19 -21.68 5.24
N ILE A 225 2.50 -20.54 4.61
CA ILE A 225 1.54 -19.81 3.80
C ILE A 225 1.15 -20.60 2.54
N GLU A 226 2.10 -21.28 1.89
CA GLU A 226 1.82 -22.17 0.77
C GLU A 226 0.97 -23.39 1.18
N GLU A 227 1.22 -23.96 2.36
CA GLU A 227 0.36 -25.00 2.94
C GLU A 227 -1.06 -24.48 3.20
N LEU A 228 -1.20 -23.27 3.75
CA LEU A 228 -2.51 -22.64 3.95
C LEU A 228 -3.23 -22.38 2.63
N LYS A 229 -2.53 -21.89 1.60
CA LYS A 229 -3.11 -21.72 0.25
C LYS A 229 -3.64 -23.04 -0.29
N THR A 230 -2.83 -24.09 -0.19
CA THR A 230 -3.21 -25.43 -0.67
C THR A 230 -4.39 -25.97 0.12
N TYR A 231 -4.35 -25.87 1.45
CA TYR A 231 -5.42 -26.33 2.34
C TYR A 231 -6.75 -25.65 2.00
N TRP A 232 -6.77 -24.32 1.96
CA TRP A 232 -8.00 -23.56 1.75
C TRP A 232 -8.51 -23.61 0.31
N SER A 233 -7.64 -23.82 -0.68
CA SER A 233 -8.05 -24.01 -2.07
C SER A 233 -8.74 -25.36 -2.30
N ASN A 234 -8.39 -26.36 -1.49
CA ASN A 234 -8.96 -27.70 -1.56
C ASN A 234 -10.18 -27.90 -0.67
N GLU A 235 -10.44 -27.00 0.30
CA GLU A 235 -11.64 -27.09 1.11
C GLU A 235 -12.91 -26.89 0.26
N PRO A 236 -13.95 -27.73 0.45
CA PRO A 236 -15.26 -27.53 -0.15
C PRO A 236 -16.00 -26.41 0.57
N GLY A 237 -15.52 -25.18 0.41
CA GLY A 237 -16.26 -23.97 0.72
C GLY A 237 -17.18 -23.62 -0.44
N ASP A 238 -18.32 -23.00 -0.14
CA ASP A 238 -19.12 -22.28 -1.13
C ASP A 238 -18.18 -21.32 -1.86
N LYS A 239 -17.80 -21.66 -3.10
CA LYS A 239 -16.98 -20.83 -3.98
C LYS A 239 -17.83 -19.68 -4.54
N SER A 240 -18.93 -19.32 -3.87
CA SER A 240 -19.62 -18.07 -4.10
C SER A 240 -18.54 -17.00 -4.23
N GLU A 241 -18.39 -16.47 -5.45
CA GLU A 241 -17.63 -15.27 -5.73
C GLU A 241 -18.29 -14.18 -4.90
N TRP A 242 -17.83 -14.07 -3.65
CA TRP A 242 -18.01 -12.83 -2.92
C TRP A 242 -17.06 -11.87 -3.62
N SER A 243 -17.55 -11.21 -4.66
CA SER A 243 -16.92 -10.05 -5.25
C SER A 243 -17.60 -8.83 -4.64
N ILE A 244 -16.80 -7.81 -4.32
CA ILE A 244 -17.39 -6.50 -4.11
C ILE A 244 -17.96 -6.11 -5.47
N LYS A 245 -19.31 -6.04 -5.60
CA LYS A 245 -20.02 -5.79 -6.86
C LYS A 245 -19.19 -4.86 -7.75
N ASP A 246 -18.58 -5.45 -8.76
CA ASP A 246 -17.75 -4.75 -9.71
C ASP A 246 -18.64 -4.30 -10.85
N ASP A 247 -18.70 -3.00 -11.04
CA ASP A 247 -19.23 -2.30 -12.20
C ASP A 247 -18.25 -2.37 -13.40
N GLY A 248 -17.33 -3.34 -13.38
CA GLY A 248 -16.29 -3.57 -14.40
C GLY A 248 -15.03 -2.71 -14.25
N GLN A 249 -14.99 -1.79 -13.28
CA GLN A 249 -13.87 -0.85 -13.14
C GLN A 249 -12.66 -1.43 -12.40
N LEU A 250 -12.83 -2.43 -11.52
CA LEU A 250 -11.69 -3.08 -10.89
C LEU A 250 -10.99 -3.98 -11.91
N GLU A 251 -11.68 -4.91 -12.55
CA GLU A 251 -11.04 -5.87 -13.47
C GLU A 251 -10.37 -5.21 -14.68
N GLU A 252 -11.02 -4.25 -15.36
CA GLU A 252 -10.40 -3.54 -16.50
C GLU A 252 -9.16 -2.72 -16.11
N SER A 253 -9.02 -2.31 -14.84
CA SER A 253 -7.83 -1.57 -14.38
C SER A 253 -6.76 -2.47 -13.75
N PHE A 254 -7.08 -3.72 -13.37
CA PHE A 254 -6.13 -4.66 -12.81
C PHE A 254 -5.37 -5.47 -13.86
N ASP A 255 -5.95 -5.72 -15.03
CA ASP A 255 -5.33 -6.54 -16.09
C ASP A 255 -4.24 -5.80 -16.90
N ASP A 256 -4.20 -4.46 -16.88
CA ASP A 256 -3.23 -3.68 -17.67
C ASP A 256 -1.77 -3.75 -17.16
N ASP A 257 -1.50 -4.34 -15.98
CA ASP A 257 -0.16 -4.37 -15.37
C ASP A 257 0.45 -5.77 -15.23
N ILE A 258 -0.18 -6.83 -15.78
CA ILE A 258 0.43 -8.17 -15.86
C ILE A 258 0.95 -8.40 -17.29
N ALA A 259 1.87 -7.55 -17.72
CA ALA A 259 2.77 -7.87 -18.82
C ALA A 259 4.14 -8.20 -18.22
N ASP A 260 4.57 -9.44 -18.47
CA ASP A 260 5.85 -10.06 -18.11
C ASP A 260 6.98 -9.04 -17.91
N SER A 261 7.36 -8.81 -16.66
CA SER A 261 8.67 -8.24 -16.33
C SER A 261 9.47 -9.29 -15.59
N ASP A 262 10.22 -10.06 -16.38
CA ASP A 262 11.31 -10.88 -15.86
C ASP A 262 12.24 -10.00 -14.99
N PRO A 263 12.68 -10.47 -13.81
CA PRO A 263 13.64 -9.75 -12.98
C PRO A 263 14.96 -9.54 -13.73
N PRO A 264 15.59 -8.34 -13.67
CA PRO A 264 16.69 -7.99 -14.54
C PRO A 264 18.03 -8.49 -13.98
N TRP A 265 18.20 -9.78 -13.66
CA TRP A 265 19.51 -10.30 -13.24
C TRP A 265 19.74 -11.78 -13.64
N GLY A 266 20.59 -11.97 -14.67
CA GLY A 266 21.27 -13.22 -15.08
C GLY A 266 20.55 -13.98 -16.20
N THR A 267 21.17 -14.39 -17.31
CA THR A 267 22.53 -14.93 -17.48
C THR A 267 23.16 -14.58 -18.82
N SER A 268 24.47 -14.38 -18.78
CA SER A 268 25.42 -14.28 -19.89
C SER A 268 25.48 -15.54 -20.73
N GLU A 269 25.31 -15.43 -22.06
CA GLU A 269 25.95 -16.33 -23.03
C GLU A 269 26.40 -15.53 -24.27
N GLU A 270 27.66 -15.78 -24.64
CA GLU A 270 28.37 -15.25 -25.80
C GLU A 270 27.85 -15.84 -27.12
N SER A 271 27.84 -15.05 -28.20
CA SER A 271 28.37 -15.49 -29.50
C SER A 271 28.45 -14.36 -30.55
N ASP A 272 29.70 -14.02 -30.90
CA ASP A 272 30.27 -13.88 -32.25
C ASP A 272 29.77 -12.86 -33.30
N LYS A 273 30.72 -11.96 -33.63
CA LYS A 273 31.22 -11.54 -34.98
C LYS A 273 30.30 -10.73 -35.90
N ALA A 274 30.76 -9.81 -36.75
CA ALA A 274 31.99 -9.05 -36.97
C ALA A 274 31.70 -8.07 -38.15
N ASP A 275 32.63 -7.13 -38.35
CA ASP A 275 33.01 -6.51 -39.62
C ASP A 275 32.36 -5.20 -40.16
N ARG A 276 33.21 -4.14 -40.06
CA ARG A 276 33.80 -3.32 -41.15
C ARG A 276 33.27 -1.90 -41.38
N MET A 277 34.20 -0.98 -41.12
CA MET A 277 34.30 0.42 -41.56
C MET A 277 34.49 0.51 -43.08
N ASP A 278 33.99 1.60 -43.69
CA ASP A 278 34.63 2.19 -44.86
C ASP A 278 34.35 3.72 -44.98
N GLU A 279 35.22 4.39 -45.73
CA GLU A 279 35.59 5.82 -45.65
C GLU A 279 34.73 6.85 -46.46
N ARG A 280 35.08 8.13 -46.24
CA ARG A 280 34.54 9.49 -46.61
C ARG A 280 34.52 9.82 -48.14
N PRO A 281 34.34 11.11 -48.61
CA PRO A 281 33.36 12.21 -48.35
C PRO A 281 32.74 12.81 -49.66
N THR A 282 31.73 13.71 -49.58
CA THR A 282 31.60 14.91 -50.45
C THR A 282 30.50 15.89 -49.96
N GLU A 283 30.83 17.18 -50.02
CA GLU A 283 30.04 18.41 -49.86
C GLU A 283 28.94 18.52 -50.95
N GLU A 284 27.87 19.32 -50.94
CA GLU A 284 27.49 20.54 -50.23
C GLU A 284 25.97 20.75 -50.49
N GLY A 285 25.23 21.36 -49.55
CA GLY A 285 23.97 22.05 -49.88
C GLY A 285 22.71 21.69 -49.09
N THR A 286 22.44 22.52 -48.09
CA THR A 286 21.09 23.03 -47.73
C THR A 286 20.21 22.23 -46.76
N LYS A 287 20.38 22.52 -45.45
CA LYS A 287 19.36 22.86 -44.41
C LYS A 287 19.94 22.53 -43.02
N PRO A 288 19.88 23.43 -42.01
CA PRO A 288 20.49 23.14 -40.71
C PRO A 288 19.72 22.01 -40.01
N ASN A 289 20.41 20.89 -39.85
CA ASN A 289 19.92 19.66 -39.25
C ASN A 289 19.96 19.80 -37.72
N ARG A 290 18.79 19.77 -37.06
CA ARG A 290 18.61 20.00 -35.61
C ARG A 290 19.01 18.81 -34.72
N GLN A 291 19.97 17.98 -35.13
CA GLN A 291 20.22 16.67 -34.50
C GLN A 291 21.56 16.49 -33.78
N HIS A 292 22.42 17.51 -33.68
CA HIS A 292 23.67 17.40 -32.92
C HIS A 292 24.03 18.68 -32.16
N LEU A 293 23.08 19.23 -31.42
CA LEU A 293 23.39 20.21 -30.37
C LEU A 293 23.46 19.49 -29.04
N SER A 294 24.53 19.74 -28.28
CA SER A 294 24.62 19.30 -26.88
C SER A 294 23.39 19.80 -26.12
N GLU A 295 22.90 19.04 -25.14
CA GLU A 295 21.72 19.42 -24.35
C GLU A 295 21.84 20.84 -23.76
N TYR A 296 23.08 21.27 -23.48
CA TYR A 296 23.42 22.60 -22.99
C TYR A 296 23.23 23.72 -24.04
N GLU A 297 23.62 23.46 -25.29
CA GLU A 297 23.53 24.45 -26.38
C GLU A 297 22.08 24.73 -26.76
N GLN A 298 21.23 23.70 -26.69
CA GLN A 298 19.79 23.82 -26.91
C GLN A 298 19.14 24.74 -25.86
N VAL A 299 19.55 24.61 -24.60
CA VAL A 299 19.05 25.47 -23.50
C VAL A 299 19.56 26.90 -23.65
N LEU A 300 20.83 27.10 -24.04
CA LEU A 300 21.41 28.43 -24.25
C LEU A 300 20.73 29.21 -25.39
N GLU A 301 20.36 28.56 -26.49
CA GLU A 301 19.61 29.22 -27.57
C GLU A 301 18.25 29.70 -27.08
N ILE A 302 17.54 28.89 -26.28
CA ILE A 302 16.23 29.25 -25.72
C ILE A 302 16.36 30.44 -24.78
N VAL A 303 17.36 30.43 -23.91
CA VAL A 303 17.63 31.53 -22.95
C VAL A 303 17.98 32.83 -23.67
N LYS A 304 18.85 32.78 -24.70
CA LYS A 304 19.20 33.95 -25.51
C LYS A 304 18.01 34.49 -26.30
N ALA A 305 17.14 33.62 -26.82
CA ALA A 305 15.96 34.02 -27.57
C ALA A 305 14.89 34.70 -26.68
N HIS A 306 14.81 34.32 -25.41
CA HIS A 306 13.80 34.81 -24.48
C HIS A 306 14.34 35.84 -23.46
N GLY A 307 15.63 36.20 -23.54
CA GLY A 307 16.26 37.22 -22.71
C GLY A 307 16.33 36.84 -21.22
N GLY A 308 16.37 35.54 -20.91
CA GLY A 308 16.44 35.05 -19.53
C GLY A 308 16.02 33.59 -19.40
N PHE A 309 16.33 33.01 -18.23
CA PHE A 309 16.02 31.61 -17.94
C PHE A 309 14.65 31.45 -17.29
N SER A 310 13.75 30.72 -17.95
CA SER A 310 12.45 30.32 -17.40
C SER A 310 12.25 28.81 -17.60
N ILE A 311 11.99 28.11 -16.50
CA ILE A 311 11.79 26.65 -16.49
C ILE A 311 10.59 26.27 -17.36
N GLU A 312 9.50 27.03 -17.30
CA GLU A 312 8.29 26.77 -18.09
C GLU A 312 8.54 26.92 -19.60
N VAL A 313 9.38 27.88 -20.00
CA VAL A 313 9.76 28.09 -21.41
C VAL A 313 10.61 26.93 -21.91
N VAL A 314 11.60 26.49 -21.13
CA VAL A 314 12.46 25.36 -21.47
C VAL A 314 11.68 24.05 -21.57
N GLN A 315 10.74 23.81 -20.65
CA GLN A 315 9.84 22.65 -20.71
C GLN A 315 8.98 22.65 -21.98
N ARG A 316 8.45 23.81 -22.37
CA ARG A 316 7.57 23.94 -23.53
C ARG A 316 8.32 23.75 -24.84
N GLU A 317 9.48 24.38 -24.99
CA GLU A 317 10.26 24.35 -26.24
C GLU A 317 10.96 23.01 -26.44
N LEU A 318 11.46 22.38 -25.37
CA LEU A 318 12.15 21.07 -25.45
C LEU A 318 11.22 19.87 -25.20
N ARG A 319 9.96 20.10 -24.79
CA ARG A 319 8.98 19.06 -24.43
C ARG A 319 9.50 18.07 -23.39
N ILE A 320 10.15 18.58 -22.34
CA ILE A 320 10.75 17.80 -21.26
C ILE A 320 10.01 17.98 -19.93
N SER A 321 10.15 17.00 -19.03
CA SER A 321 9.54 17.05 -17.70
C SER A 321 10.14 18.16 -16.82
N TYR A 322 9.39 18.60 -15.81
CA TYR A 322 9.83 19.62 -14.85
C TYR A 322 11.12 19.21 -14.15
N ALA A 323 11.20 17.95 -13.69
CA ALA A 323 12.39 17.43 -13.04
C ALA A 323 13.63 17.44 -13.96
N THR A 324 13.44 17.17 -15.26
CA THR A 324 14.52 17.24 -16.26
C THR A 324 14.96 18.70 -16.51
N ALA A 325 14.01 19.64 -16.59
CA ALA A 325 14.29 21.06 -16.77
C ALA A 325 15.02 21.68 -15.56
N THR A 326 14.61 21.32 -14.34
CA THR A 326 15.26 21.79 -13.10
C THR A 326 16.66 21.20 -12.93
N ARG A 327 16.84 19.90 -13.24
CA ARG A 327 18.18 19.27 -13.21
C ARG A 327 19.15 19.97 -14.18
N ARG A 328 18.67 20.43 -15.33
CA ARG A 328 19.47 21.19 -16.32
C ARG A 328 19.81 22.61 -15.87
N ASN A 329 19.00 23.20 -14.99
CA ASN A 329 19.34 24.46 -14.31
C ASN A 329 20.40 24.26 -13.21
N ASP A 330 20.33 23.16 -12.47
CA ASP A 330 21.16 22.90 -11.30
C ASP A 330 22.53 22.28 -11.63
N ALA A 331 22.61 21.47 -12.69
CA ALA A 331 23.84 20.79 -13.12
C ALA A 331 24.97 21.74 -13.57
N GLU A 332 24.64 23.00 -13.87
CA GLU A 332 25.57 23.99 -14.44
C GLU A 332 25.74 25.25 -13.55
N GLY A 333 25.38 25.14 -12.26
CA GLY A 333 25.86 26.08 -11.22
C GLY A 333 25.41 27.54 -11.37
N GLY A 334 24.14 27.80 -11.72
CA GLY A 334 23.56 29.15 -11.60
C GLY A 334 24.04 30.20 -12.61
N ASN A 335 24.79 29.81 -13.65
CA ASN A 335 25.34 30.73 -14.67
C ASN A 335 24.29 31.32 -15.64
N TYR A 336 23.04 30.89 -15.60
CA TYR A 336 21.98 31.44 -16.45
C TYR A 336 21.34 32.73 -15.92
N ARG A 337 21.73 33.19 -14.71
CA ARG A 337 21.20 34.43 -14.09
C ARG A 337 21.96 35.70 -14.50
N SER A 338 23.04 35.59 -15.28
CA SER A 338 23.90 36.73 -15.69
C SER A 338 23.97 36.96 -17.21
N LEU A 339 23.08 36.34 -17.98
CA LEU A 339 22.80 36.64 -19.40
C LEU A 339 21.42 37.26 -19.50
#